data_AF-A0A920TLA1-F1
#
_entry.id   AF-A0A920TLA1-F1
#
_cell.length_a   1.000
_cell.length_b   1.000
_cell.length_c   1.000
_cell.angle_alpha   90.00
_cell.angle_beta   90.00
_cell.angle_gamma   90.00
#
_symmetry.space_group_name_H-M   'P 1'
#
loop_
_entity.id
_entity.type
_entity.pdbx_description
1 polymer ?
#
loop_
_entity_poly.entity_id
_entity_poly.type
_entity_poly.pdbx_seq_one_letter_code
_entity_poly.pdbx_strand_id
1 'polypeptide(L)' 'MNELKNNGFPVIPWTINRTKTMEKVILLGVDGIITDYPDSLLMVLKKMGIKIK' A
#
# COMPACT_ATOMS: atom_id res chain seq x y z
N MET A 1 1.45 -13.66 2.06
CA MET A 1 0.57 -12.62 1.47
C MET A 1 -0.58 -13.25 0.70
N ASN A 2 -0.29 -14.11 -0.30
CA ASN A 2 -1.33 -14.84 -1.03
C ASN A 2 -2.16 -15.76 -0.12
N GLU A 3 -1.55 -16.47 0.84
CA GLU A 3 -2.32 -17.31 1.79
C GLU A 3 -3.28 -16.50 2.67
N LEU A 4 -2.83 -15.39 3.24
CA LEU A 4 -3.66 -14.50 4.06
C LEU A 4 -4.84 -13.96 3.25
N LYS A 5 -4.57 -13.50 2.03
CA LYS A 5 -5.59 -12.99 1.12
C LYS A 5 -6.57 -14.07 0.65
N ASN A 6 -6.09 -15.26 0.33
CA ASN A 6 -6.92 -16.39 -0.06
C ASN A 6 -7.89 -16.79 1.06
N ASN A 7 -7.48 -16.58 2.31
CA ASN A 7 -8.31 -16.80 3.49
C ASN A 7 -9.14 -15.57 3.90
N GLY A 8 -9.16 -14.51 3.07
CA GLY A 8 -9.97 -13.30 3.28
C GLY A 8 -9.43 -12.32 4.33
N PHE A 9 -8.18 -12.49 4.79
CA PHE A 9 -7.58 -11.56 5.75
C PHE A 9 -7.03 -10.31 5.05
N PRO A 10 -7.34 -9.10 5.55
CA PRO A 10 -6.74 -7.88 5.04
C PRO A 10 -5.24 -7.82 5.41
N VAL A 11 -4.42 -7.36 4.47
CA VAL A 11 -2.97 -7.20 4.65
C VAL A 11 -2.62 -5.72 4.61
N ILE A 12 -2.29 -5.19 5.79
CA ILE A 12 -1.99 -3.76 6.01
C ILE A 12 -0.63 -3.64 6.69
N PRO A 13 0.50 -3.55 5.95
CA PRO A 13 1.82 -3.43 6.54
C PRO A 13 2.05 -2.08 7.25
N TRP A 14 2.83 -2.14 8.33
CA TRP A 14 3.34 -1.01 9.11
C TRP A 14 4.86 -1.13 9.28
N THR A 15 5.64 -0.06 9.43
CA THR A 15 5.42 1.31 8.95
C THR A 15 6.24 1.50 7.67
N ILE A 16 5.62 1.94 6.59
CA ILE A 16 6.30 2.07 5.29
C ILE A 16 6.51 3.55 4.97
N ASN A 17 7.75 4.02 5.08
CA ASN A 17 8.10 5.43 4.89
C ASN A 17 8.86 5.73 3.58
N ARG A 18 9.20 4.70 2.80
CA ARG A 18 9.91 4.86 1.51
C ARG A 18 8.95 4.66 0.35
N THR A 19 8.89 5.63 -0.57
CA THR A 19 8.02 5.59 -1.76
C THR A 19 8.24 4.35 -2.63
N LYS A 20 9.49 3.92 -2.84
CA LYS A 20 9.81 2.69 -3.57
C LYS A 20 9.21 1.43 -2.91
N THR A 21 9.17 1.41 -1.58
CA THR A 21 8.54 0.31 -0.84
C THR A 21 7.02 0.39 -0.92
N MET A 22 6.45 1.60 -0.84
CA MET A 22 5.01 1.82 -1.07
C MET A 22 4.58 1.26 -2.43
N GLU A 23 5.26 1.66 -3.51
CA GLU A 23 5.00 1.16 -4.87
C GLU A 23 5.05 -0.38 -4.92
N LYS A 24 6.08 -1.00 -4.33
CA LYS A 24 6.23 -2.45 -4.30
C LYS A 24 5.06 -3.14 -3.60
N VAL A 25 4.68 -2.69 -2.41
CA VAL A 25 3.62 -3.36 -1.64
C VAL A 25 2.23 -3.10 -2.23
N ILE A 26 2.01 -1.94 -2.86
CA ILE A 26 0.81 -1.67 -3.66
C ILE A 26 0.69 -2.67 -4.82
N LEU A 27 1.79 -2.93 -5.54
CA LEU A 27 1.81 -3.93 -6.62
C LEU A 27 1.59 -5.36 -6.12
N LEU A 28 1.99 -5.67 -4.88
CA LEU A 28 1.65 -6.93 -4.20
C LEU A 28 0.19 -6.98 -3.73
N GLY A 29 -0.54 -5.87 -3.90
CA GLY A 29 -1.96 -5.75 -3.62
C GLY A 29 -2.30 -5.59 -2.15
N VAL A 30 -1.48 -4.96 -1.31
CA VAL A 30 -1.91 -4.64 0.07
C VAL A 30 -3.27 -3.95 0.09
N ASP A 31 -4.04 -4.19 1.16
CA ASP A 31 -5.34 -3.56 1.37
C ASP A 31 -5.20 -2.15 1.96
N GLY A 32 -4.03 -1.83 2.54
CA GLY A 32 -3.70 -0.51 3.05
C GLY A 32 -2.22 -0.40 3.39
N ILE A 33 -1.77 0.82 3.72
CA ILE A 33 -0.40 1.08 4.18
C ILE A 33 -0.49 1.99 5.40
N ILE A 34 0.18 1.61 6.47
CA ILE A 34 0.41 2.49 7.63
C ILE A 34 1.76 3.19 7.42
N THR A 35 1.74 4.52 7.43
CA THR A 35 2.91 5.37 7.14
C THR A 35 2.88 6.63 7.99
N ASP A 36 4.06 7.13 8.35
CA ASP A 36 4.20 8.45 8.99
C ASP A 36 4.13 9.59 7.96
N TYR A 37 4.19 9.27 6.66
CA TYR A 37 4.25 10.23 5.55
C TYR A 37 3.07 10.05 4.58
N PRO A 38 1.84 10.42 4.99
CA PRO A 38 0.65 10.26 4.14
C PRO A 38 0.78 11.00 2.80
N ASP A 39 1.41 12.18 2.76
CA ASP A 39 1.60 12.95 1.52
C ASP A 39 2.43 12.19 0.48
N SER A 40 3.46 11.47 0.93
CA SER A 40 4.28 10.63 0.05
C SER A 40 3.45 9.48 -0.55
N LEU A 41 2.57 8.88 0.26
CA LEU A 41 1.66 7.84 -0.20
C LEU A 41 0.65 8.39 -1.21
N LEU A 42 0.06 9.57 -0.95
CA LEU A 42 -0.84 10.25 -1.90
C LEU A 42 -0.16 10.53 -3.24
N MET A 43 1.09 10.99 -3.22
CA MET A 43 1.89 11.20 -4.44
C MET A 43 2.10 9.89 -5.21
N VAL A 44 2.44 8.80 -4.51
CA VAL A 44 2.60 7.48 -5.12
C VAL A 44 1.29 6.99 -5.76
N LEU A 45 0.17 7.08 -5.05
CA LEU A 45 -1.14 6.67 -5.56
C LEU A 45 -1.53 7.47 -6.82
N LYS A 46 -1.30 8.79 -6.81
CA LYS A 46 -1.53 9.66 -7.97
C LYS A 46 -0.63 9.28 -9.14
N LYS A 47 0.66 9.04 -8.90
CA LYS A 47 1.63 8.59 -9.91
C LYS A 47 1.23 7.27 -10.54
N MET A 48 0.65 6.36 -9.74
CA MET A 48 0.17 5.04 -10.19
C MET A 48 -1.24 5.08 -10.80
N GLY A 49 -1.90 6.25 -10.86
CA GLY A 49 -3.25 6.38 -11.41
C GLY A 49 -4.36 5.77 -10.56
N ILE A 50 -4.08 5.51 -9.28
CA ILE A 50 -5.05 4.93 -8.34
C ILE A 50 -5.95 6.05 -7.82
N LYS A 51 -7.27 5.93 -8.06
CA LYS A 51 -8.26 6.87 -7.54
C LYS A 51 -8.54 6.57 -6.08
N ILE A 52 -8.43 7.60 -5.25
CA ILE A 52 -8.86 7.57 -3.85
C ILE A 52 -10.36 7.87 -3.84
N LYS A 53 -11.15 7.04 -3.15
CA LYS A 53 -12.59 7.23 -2.94
C LYS A 53 -12.84 7.90 -1.60
#